data_AF-A0A7X7XAJ8-F1
#
_entry.id   AF-A0A7X7XAJ8-F1
#
_cell.length_a   1.000
_cell.length_b   1.000
_cell.length_c   1.000
_cell.angle_alpha   90.00
_cell.angle_beta   90.00
_cell.angle_gamma   90.00
#
_symmetry.space_group_name_H-M   'P 1'
#
loop_
_entity.id
_entity.type
_entity.pdbx_description
1 polymer ?
#
loop_
_entity_poly.entity_id
_entity_poly.type
_entity_poly.pdbx_seq_one_letter_code
_entity_poly.pdbx_strand_id
1 'polypeptide(L)'
;MMNQIFLSDMHSNLERMLKLQRQMSTGKLHQHPSDDPLAVGRELSLSTTIFENEQYLKNLDDGMMWLSNTDAALNQITDVIQRIRELAIYAGNGTFEETEYAAIAEELYQLQEELMNTANFSVEGRYLFSGLNATQRPFVRDANGKIIYMGNQLHVEYEVERGVMGQVSLHGREVFPIRYQQYTLASYEAPLSFSWTGRSEILQIRVGDRTAKVLIPEKWSDDDKDGVQEPSDENNFRDPGELVGYSLDELASLINESLAMGDVGKLVSVSVEKDYDRGVQRLVIKGHTGEPLSITSWPSPDFEPLPSDGTTGQPTDHSHIGLASYLGIETSLKSVEFPMGQDIDPTNSPIYWRLESGGNFAEVRIDGGPALS
;
A
#
# COMPACT_ATOMS: atom_id res chain seq x y z
N MET A 1 24.46 -52.50 56.80
CA MET A 1 24.28 -52.22 55.35
C MET A 1 22.81 -52.12 54.96
N MET A 2 21.93 -53.11 55.21
CA MET A 2 20.49 -53.01 54.84
C MET A 2 19.74 -51.81 55.46
N ASN A 3 20.03 -51.44 56.71
CA ASN A 3 19.35 -50.34 57.39
C ASN A 3 19.71 -48.95 56.81
N GLN A 4 20.92 -48.79 56.24
CA GLN A 4 21.32 -47.56 55.55
C GLN A 4 20.65 -47.42 54.18
N ILE A 5 20.45 -48.53 53.47
CA ILE A 5 19.74 -48.55 52.18
C ILE A 5 18.28 -48.15 52.39
N PHE A 6 17.60 -48.74 53.38
CA PHE A 6 16.22 -48.39 53.72
C PHE A 6 16.05 -46.91 54.10
N LEU A 7 16.96 -46.35 54.91
CA LEU A 7 16.92 -44.93 55.27
C LEU A 7 17.18 -44.02 54.06
N SER A 8 18.07 -44.40 53.15
CA SER A 8 18.30 -43.68 51.89
C SER A 8 17.06 -43.70 50.99
N ASP A 9 16.39 -44.85 50.89
CA ASP A 9 15.16 -45.01 50.12
C ASP A 9 14.02 -44.16 50.68
N MET A 10 13.86 -44.14 52.01
CA MET A 10 12.89 -43.26 52.69
C MET A 10 13.15 -41.78 52.44
N HIS A 11 14.42 -41.33 52.51
CA HIS A 11 14.77 -39.95 52.18
C HIS A 11 14.45 -39.63 50.71
N SER A 12 14.77 -40.53 49.77
CA SER A 12 14.46 -40.32 48.35
C SER A 12 12.96 -40.26 48.06
N ASN A 13 12.14 -40.99 48.82
CA ASN A 13 10.69 -40.95 48.70
C ASN A 13 10.10 -39.66 49.30
N LEU A 14 10.62 -39.22 50.45
CA LEU A 14 10.23 -37.95 51.05
C LEU A 14 10.55 -36.77 50.12
N GLU A 15 11.73 -36.76 49.51
CA GLU A 15 12.13 -35.74 48.53
C GLU A 15 11.21 -35.71 47.31
N ARG A 16 10.86 -36.88 46.75
CA ARG A 16 9.90 -36.99 45.64
C ARG A 16 8.51 -36.49 46.03
N MET A 17 8.03 -36.85 47.22
CA MET A 17 6.74 -36.40 47.73
C MET A 17 6.71 -34.87 47.90
N LEU A 18 7.76 -34.28 48.47
CA LEU A 18 7.89 -32.84 48.63
C LEU A 18 7.96 -32.11 47.27
N LYS A 19 8.66 -32.69 46.28
CA LYS A 19 8.70 -32.12 44.92
C LYS A 19 7.32 -32.12 44.28
N LEU A 20 6.59 -33.24 44.31
CA LEU A 20 5.23 -33.33 43.78
C LEU A 20 4.26 -32.39 44.49
N GLN A 21 4.36 -32.28 45.82
CA GLN A 21 3.55 -31.34 46.59
C GLN A 21 3.81 -29.89 46.18
N ARG A 22 5.07 -29.51 45.93
CA ARG A 22 5.41 -28.16 45.43
C ARG A 22 4.90 -27.92 44.02
N GLN A 23 5.08 -28.86 43.10
CA GLN A 23 4.55 -28.78 41.74
C GLN A 23 3.03 -28.63 41.76
N MET A 24 2.33 -29.40 42.61
CA MET A 24 0.88 -29.29 42.79
C MET A 24 0.46 -27.94 43.37
N SER A 25 1.21 -27.39 44.32
CA SER A 25 0.89 -26.08 44.92
C SER A 25 1.15 -24.89 43.98
N THR A 26 2.13 -25.01 43.09
CA THR A 26 2.54 -23.92 42.18
C THR A 26 1.98 -24.05 40.77
N GLY A 27 1.50 -25.24 40.39
CA GLY A 27 1.12 -25.57 39.02
C GLY A 27 2.32 -25.66 38.05
N LYS A 28 3.56 -25.51 38.53
CA LYS A 28 4.76 -25.51 37.68
C LYS A 28 5.45 -26.87 37.73
N LEU A 29 5.83 -27.39 36.56
CA LEU A 29 6.55 -28.64 36.45
C LEU A 29 8.01 -28.51 36.93
N HIS A 30 8.67 -27.39 36.63
CA HIS A 30 10.04 -27.12 37.05
C HIS A 30 10.09 -25.90 37.97
N GLN A 31 10.77 -26.03 39.12
CA GLN A 31 10.89 -24.93 40.09
C GLN A 31 12.27 -24.27 40.02
N HIS A 32 13.29 -25.06 39.72
CA HIS A 32 14.66 -24.59 39.59
C HIS A 32 15.21 -24.93 38.21
N PRO A 33 16.08 -24.07 37.63
CA PRO A 33 16.79 -24.40 36.39
C PRO A 33 17.59 -25.70 36.46
N SER A 34 17.98 -26.14 37.67
CA SER A 34 18.65 -27.41 37.90
C SER A 34 17.76 -28.65 37.73
N ASP A 35 16.43 -28.52 37.76
CA ASP A 35 15.51 -29.66 37.60
C ASP A 35 15.55 -30.22 36.17
N ASP A 36 15.56 -29.34 35.17
CA ASP A 36 15.78 -29.66 33.75
C ASP A 36 16.21 -28.36 33.03
N PRO A 37 17.52 -28.14 32.84
CA PRO A 37 18.02 -26.92 32.22
C PRO A 37 17.51 -26.70 30.80
N LEU A 38 17.22 -27.79 30.05
CA LEU A 38 16.76 -27.71 28.66
C LEU A 38 15.28 -27.34 28.60
N ALA A 39 14.44 -28.01 29.40
CA ALA A 39 13.02 -27.70 29.48
C ALA A 39 12.79 -26.29 30.01
N VAL A 40 13.46 -25.91 31.11
CA VAL A 40 13.36 -24.57 31.70
C VAL A 40 13.85 -23.49 30.72
N GLY A 41 14.89 -23.76 29.92
CA GLY A 41 15.34 -22.84 28.88
C GLY A 41 14.27 -22.56 27.82
N ARG A 42 13.51 -23.59 27.40
CA ARG A 42 12.38 -23.44 26.48
C ARG A 42 11.20 -22.71 27.14
N GLU A 43 10.88 -23.03 28.39
CA GLU A 43 9.83 -22.34 29.16
C GLU A 43 10.12 -20.85 29.30
N LEU A 44 11.37 -20.49 29.62
CA LEU A 44 11.80 -19.09 29.70
C LEU A 44 11.69 -18.39 28.35
N SER A 45 12.14 -19.03 27.26
CA SER A 45 12.01 -18.47 25.91
C SER A 45 10.54 -18.22 25.56
N LEU A 46 9.65 -19.17 25.85
CA LEU A 46 8.22 -19.02 25.57
C LEU A 46 7.61 -17.92 26.45
N SER A 47 8.00 -17.83 27.72
CA SER A 47 7.57 -16.76 28.62
C SER A 47 8.01 -15.38 28.13
N THR A 48 9.22 -15.25 27.58
CA THR A 48 9.69 -14.02 26.94
C THR A 48 8.84 -13.69 25.72
N THR A 49 8.55 -14.68 24.85
CA THR A 49 7.68 -14.48 23.68
C THR A 49 6.27 -14.04 24.08
N ILE A 50 5.70 -14.60 25.16
CA ILE A 50 4.39 -14.15 25.69
C ILE A 50 4.47 -12.70 26.15
N PHE A 51 5.51 -12.32 26.90
CA PHE A 51 5.71 -10.94 27.36
C PHE A 51 5.89 -9.95 26.20
N GLU A 52 6.66 -10.33 25.17
CA GLU A 52 6.80 -9.53 23.95
C GLU A 52 5.44 -9.35 23.25
N ASN A 53 4.66 -10.43 23.10
CA ASN A 53 3.33 -10.37 22.50
C ASN A 53 2.35 -9.49 23.31
N GLU A 54 2.38 -9.56 24.64
CA GLU A 54 1.59 -8.66 25.49
C GLU A 54 1.97 -7.19 25.29
N GLN A 55 3.25 -6.90 25.05
CA GLN A 55 3.69 -5.54 24.73
C GLN A 55 3.26 -5.10 23.33
N TYR A 56 3.33 -5.98 22.33
CA TYR A 56 2.84 -5.69 20.98
C TYR A 56 1.33 -5.44 20.96
N LEU A 57 0.54 -6.18 21.74
CA LEU A 57 -0.90 -5.92 21.88
C LEU A 57 -1.18 -4.52 22.46
N LYS A 58 -0.41 -4.08 23.46
CA LYS A 58 -0.53 -2.70 23.99
C LYS A 58 -0.15 -1.65 22.95
N ASN A 59 0.94 -1.89 22.20
CA ASN A 59 1.35 -1.00 21.12
C ASN A 59 0.25 -0.89 20.05
N LEU A 60 -0.41 -2.01 19.72
CA LEU A 60 -1.54 -2.03 18.79
C LEU A 60 -2.74 -1.26 19.33
N ASP A 61 -3.11 -1.45 20.60
CA ASP A 61 -4.21 -0.71 21.23
C ASP A 61 -3.94 0.81 21.24
N ASP A 62 -2.73 1.22 21.61
CA ASP A 62 -2.30 2.62 21.57
C ASP A 62 -2.31 3.18 20.15
N GLY A 63 -1.85 2.38 19.17
CA GLY A 63 -1.85 2.74 17.76
C GLY A 63 -3.27 2.91 17.21
N MET A 64 -4.19 2.00 17.53
CA MET A 64 -5.60 2.09 17.14
C MET A 64 -6.28 3.30 17.76
N MET A 65 -6.03 3.58 19.04
CA MET A 65 -6.54 4.79 19.70
C MET A 65 -6.03 6.05 18.99
N TRP A 66 -4.74 6.11 18.66
CA TRP A 66 -4.15 7.26 17.98
C TRP A 66 -4.73 7.47 16.57
N LEU A 67 -4.85 6.39 15.79
CA LEU A 67 -5.45 6.41 14.45
C LEU A 67 -6.92 6.81 14.51
N SER A 68 -7.70 6.32 15.48
CA SER A 68 -9.10 6.68 15.64
C SER A 68 -9.30 8.17 15.96
N ASN A 69 -8.46 8.74 16.83
CA ASN A 69 -8.49 10.18 17.11
C ASN A 69 -8.06 11.01 15.89
N THR A 70 -7.08 10.51 15.13
CA THR A 70 -6.64 11.14 13.88
C THR A 70 -7.75 11.15 12.84
N ASP A 71 -8.45 10.03 12.66
CA ASP A 71 -9.59 9.91 11.74
C ASP A 71 -10.73 10.86 12.13
N ALA A 72 -11.08 10.92 13.42
CA ALA A 72 -12.09 11.86 13.91
C ALA A 72 -11.72 13.33 13.61
N ALA A 73 -10.44 13.70 13.81
CA ALA A 73 -9.95 15.04 13.49
C ALA A 73 -9.99 15.33 11.98
N LEU A 74 -9.64 14.36 11.13
CA LEU A 74 -9.70 14.50 9.67
C LEU A 74 -11.13 14.61 9.15
N ASN A 75 -12.09 13.88 9.74
CA ASN A 75 -13.50 14.01 9.41
C ASN A 75 -14.01 15.43 9.72
N GLN A 76 -13.70 15.97 10.89
CA GLN A 76 -14.08 17.35 11.22
C GLN A 76 -13.40 18.37 10.28
N ILE A 77 -12.12 18.19 9.94
CA ILE A 77 -11.44 19.04 8.94
C ILE A 77 -12.17 18.98 7.59
N THR A 78 -12.61 17.79 7.18
CA THR A 78 -13.33 17.58 5.91
C THR A 78 -14.65 18.33 5.90
N ASP A 79 -15.43 18.24 6.98
CA ASP A 79 -16.72 18.93 7.12
C ASP A 79 -16.54 20.46 7.06
N VAL A 80 -15.52 20.99 7.76
CA VAL A 80 -15.20 22.42 7.73
C VAL A 80 -14.79 22.88 6.32
N ILE A 81 -13.97 22.10 5.61
CA ILE A 81 -13.56 22.42 4.23
C ILE A 81 -14.76 22.36 3.27
N GLN A 82 -15.66 21.40 3.43
CA GLN A 82 -16.90 21.33 2.65
C GLN A 82 -17.74 22.59 2.86
N ARG A 83 -17.90 23.04 4.11
CA ARG A 83 -18.62 24.29 4.40
C ARG A 83 -17.94 25.52 3.79
N ILE A 84 -16.61 25.61 3.89
CA ILE A 84 -15.84 26.69 3.24
C ILE A 84 -16.08 26.69 1.72
N ARG A 85 -16.09 25.51 1.09
CA ARG A 85 -16.36 25.37 -0.34
C ARG A 85 -17.77 25.81 -0.71
N GLU A 86 -18.78 25.44 0.07
CA GLU A 86 -20.16 25.90 -0.12
C GLU A 86 -20.26 27.42 -0.07
N LEU A 87 -19.66 28.05 0.95
CA LEU A 87 -19.64 29.51 1.10
C LEU A 87 -18.90 30.19 -0.06
N ALA A 88 -17.79 29.61 -0.53
CA ALA A 88 -17.03 30.14 -1.66
C ALA A 88 -17.83 30.07 -2.97
N ILE A 89 -18.54 28.97 -3.23
CA ILE A 89 -19.43 28.82 -4.39
C ILE A 89 -20.61 29.78 -4.26
N TYR A 90 -21.19 29.89 -3.06
CA TYR A 90 -22.30 30.80 -2.78
C TYR A 90 -21.88 32.23 -3.08
N ALA A 91 -20.78 32.71 -2.48
CA ALA A 91 -20.18 34.03 -2.71
C ALA A 91 -19.85 34.29 -4.18
N GLY A 92 -19.41 33.28 -4.94
CA GLY A 92 -19.10 33.39 -6.36
C GLY A 92 -20.32 33.49 -7.29
N ASN A 93 -21.48 33.00 -6.85
CA ASN A 93 -22.71 32.96 -7.66
C ASN A 93 -23.63 34.18 -7.47
N GLY A 94 -23.49 34.94 -6.38
CA GLY A 94 -24.50 35.93 -5.98
C GLY A 94 -24.14 37.39 -6.26
N THR A 95 -25.16 38.15 -6.65
CA THR A 95 -25.18 39.61 -6.64
C THR A 95 -25.45 40.08 -5.21
N PHE A 96 -24.48 39.88 -4.31
CA PHE A 96 -24.61 40.25 -2.90
C PHE A 96 -24.31 41.71 -2.62
N GLU A 97 -24.91 42.24 -1.56
CA GLU A 97 -24.55 43.52 -0.97
C GLU A 97 -23.27 43.40 -0.13
N GLU A 98 -22.58 44.52 0.11
CA GLU A 98 -21.33 44.56 0.91
C GLU A 98 -21.51 44.00 2.33
N THR A 99 -22.70 44.16 2.90
CA THR A 99 -23.08 43.63 4.22
C THR A 99 -23.14 42.10 4.23
N GLU A 100 -23.61 41.48 3.15
CA GLU A 100 -23.70 40.02 3.00
C GLU A 100 -22.31 39.42 2.78
N TYR A 101 -21.45 40.08 1.99
CA TYR A 101 -20.04 39.68 1.85
C TYR A 101 -19.30 39.76 3.19
N ALA A 102 -19.57 40.78 4.00
CA ALA A 102 -18.97 40.90 5.33
C ALA A 102 -19.40 39.75 6.26
N ALA A 103 -20.68 39.35 6.22
CA ALA A 103 -21.18 38.22 7.00
C ALA A 103 -20.55 36.88 6.56
N ILE A 104 -20.41 36.65 5.25
CA ILE A 104 -19.73 35.46 4.71
C ILE A 104 -18.25 35.45 5.13
N ALA A 105 -17.58 36.59 5.10
CA ALA A 105 -16.18 36.71 5.53
C ALA A 105 -16.01 36.40 7.02
N GLU A 106 -16.95 36.83 7.87
CA GLU A 106 -16.95 36.50 9.29
C GLU A 106 -17.14 35.00 9.53
N GLU A 107 -18.06 34.35 8.81
CA GLU A 107 -18.26 32.90 8.88
C GLU A 107 -16.99 32.14 8.44
N LEU A 108 -16.35 32.56 7.34
CA LEU A 108 -15.08 31.98 6.89
C LEU A 108 -13.96 32.15 7.91
N TYR A 109 -13.91 33.27 8.63
CA TYR A 109 -12.93 33.48 9.70
C TYR A 109 -13.16 32.53 10.86
N GLN A 110 -14.41 32.31 11.26
CA GLN A 110 -14.77 31.35 12.31
C GLN A 110 -14.41 29.91 11.90
N LEU A 111 -14.70 29.52 10.65
CA LEU A 111 -14.33 28.20 10.12
C LEU A 111 -12.80 28.02 10.05
N GLN A 112 -12.04 29.08 9.74
CA GLN A 112 -10.58 29.03 9.78
C GLN A 112 -10.07 28.78 11.21
N GLU A 113 -10.65 29.43 12.21
CA GLU A 113 -10.31 29.21 13.62
C GLU A 113 -10.68 27.79 14.07
N GLU A 114 -11.83 27.28 13.67
CA GLU A 114 -12.22 25.89 13.94
C GLU A 114 -11.21 24.91 13.33
N LEU A 115 -10.87 25.07 12.06
CA LEU A 115 -9.88 24.24 11.37
C LEU A 115 -8.52 24.28 12.08
N MET A 116 -8.07 25.46 12.52
CA MET A 116 -6.82 25.60 13.28
C MET A 116 -6.90 24.91 14.65
N ASN A 117 -8.05 24.93 15.32
CA ASN A 117 -8.25 24.23 16.59
C ASN A 117 -8.23 22.71 16.40
N THR A 118 -8.91 22.18 15.39
CA THR A 118 -8.88 20.75 15.05
C THR A 118 -7.49 20.29 14.62
N ALA A 119 -6.78 21.11 13.83
CA ALA A 119 -5.40 20.84 13.43
C ALA A 119 -4.40 20.90 14.62
N ASN A 120 -4.78 21.52 15.73
CA ASN A 120 -4.03 21.55 16.99
C ASN A 120 -4.65 20.64 18.07
N PHE A 121 -5.47 19.66 17.70
CA PHE A 121 -6.05 18.73 18.65
C PHE A 121 -4.95 17.89 19.33
N SER A 122 -5.08 17.71 20.65
CA SER A 122 -4.10 16.98 21.47
C SER A 122 -4.74 15.83 22.21
N VAL A 123 -4.11 14.66 22.16
CA VAL A 123 -4.47 13.46 22.91
C VAL A 123 -3.38 13.20 23.94
N GLU A 124 -3.73 13.13 25.23
CA GLU A 124 -2.78 12.90 26.33
C GLU A 124 -1.61 13.92 26.36
N GLY A 125 -1.86 15.16 25.94
CA GLY A 125 -0.84 16.21 25.87
C GLY A 125 0.11 16.10 24.66
N ARG A 126 -0.16 15.18 23.73
CA ARG A 126 0.55 15.02 22.45
C ARG A 126 -0.32 15.53 21.31
N TYR A 127 0.20 16.42 20.47
CA TYR A 127 -0.52 16.92 19.29
C TYR A 127 -0.54 15.88 18.17
N LEU A 128 -1.70 15.71 17.53
CA LEU A 128 -1.87 14.68 16.49
C LEU A 128 -0.99 14.94 15.26
N PHE A 129 -0.90 16.21 14.84
CA PHE A 129 -0.27 16.61 13.58
C PHE A 129 1.10 17.27 13.73
N SER A 130 1.79 17.08 14.87
CA SER A 130 3.12 17.66 15.11
C SER A 130 4.31 16.80 14.66
N GLY A 131 4.04 15.59 14.17
CA GLY A 131 5.06 14.55 13.97
C GLY A 131 5.71 14.16 15.30
N LEU A 132 7.02 13.89 15.31
CA LEU A 132 7.74 13.51 16.55
C LEU A 132 7.81 14.64 17.61
N ASN A 133 7.53 15.90 17.25
CA ASN A 133 7.55 17.03 18.18
C ASN A 133 6.22 17.15 18.95
N ALA A 134 5.81 16.06 19.59
CA ALA A 134 4.47 15.87 20.17
C ALA A 134 4.03 16.93 21.19
N THR A 135 4.96 17.61 21.86
CA THR A 135 4.67 18.60 22.90
C THR A 135 4.47 20.03 22.39
N GLN A 136 4.79 20.29 21.12
CA GLN A 136 4.70 21.62 20.53
C GLN A 136 3.46 21.73 19.64
N ARG A 137 2.72 22.84 19.77
CA ARG A 137 1.57 23.14 18.91
C ARG A 137 2.00 23.15 17.44
N PRO A 138 1.40 22.33 16.56
CA PRO A 138 1.81 22.23 15.17
C PRO A 138 1.51 23.51 14.39
N PHE A 139 0.37 24.17 14.61
CA PHE A 139 -0.03 25.36 13.86
C PHE A 139 -0.15 26.58 14.79
N VAL A 140 0.61 27.64 14.49
CA VAL A 140 0.64 28.88 15.27
C VAL A 140 0.49 30.08 14.33
N ARG A 141 -0.23 31.13 14.76
CA ARG A 141 -0.27 32.42 14.05
C ARG A 141 0.95 33.26 14.42
N ASP A 142 1.72 33.69 13.43
CA ASP A 142 2.80 34.66 13.57
C ASP A 142 2.24 36.07 13.89
N ALA A 143 3.09 37.01 14.31
CA ALA A 143 2.75 38.42 14.56
C ALA A 143 2.09 39.11 13.35
N ASN A 144 2.33 38.59 12.14
CA ASN A 144 1.72 39.06 10.89
C ASN A 144 0.37 38.39 10.56
N GLY A 145 -0.18 37.57 11.46
CA GLY A 145 -1.43 36.83 11.26
C GLY A 145 -1.32 35.58 10.36
N LYS A 146 -0.13 35.29 9.83
CA LYS A 146 0.14 34.11 8.99
C LYS A 146 0.27 32.84 9.83
N ILE A 147 -0.41 31.78 9.42
CA ILE A 147 -0.28 30.46 10.06
C ILE A 147 1.03 29.80 9.64
N ILE A 148 1.87 29.45 10.61
CA ILE A 148 3.14 28.73 10.45
C ILE A 148 3.03 27.34 11.06
N TYR A 149 3.66 26.37 10.42
CA TYR A 149 3.78 25.01 10.94
C TYR A 149 5.10 24.88 11.72
N MET A 150 5.02 24.50 12.98
CA MET A 150 6.16 24.31 13.89
C MET A 150 6.47 22.83 14.17
N GLY A 151 5.69 21.90 13.62
CA GLY A 151 5.99 20.46 13.72
C GLY A 151 7.12 20.01 12.79
N ASN A 152 7.46 18.73 12.85
CA ASN A 152 8.42 18.10 11.93
C ASN A 152 7.69 17.26 10.86
N GLN A 153 8.46 16.67 9.95
CA GLN A 153 7.96 15.80 8.86
C GLN A 153 8.24 14.31 9.15
N LEU A 154 8.40 13.95 10.42
CA LEU A 154 8.70 12.59 10.83
C LEU A 154 7.45 11.93 11.42
N HIS A 155 7.34 10.62 11.22
CA HIS A 155 6.24 9.82 11.71
C HIS A 155 6.59 9.08 12.98
N VAL A 156 5.59 8.88 13.83
CA VAL A 156 5.61 7.94 14.95
C VAL A 156 5.32 6.54 14.40
N GLU A 157 6.18 5.60 14.74
CA GLU A 157 6.07 4.19 14.40
C GLU A 157 6.04 3.35 15.68
N TYR A 158 5.17 2.34 15.70
CA TYR A 158 5.06 1.37 16.79
C TYR A 158 5.46 -0.02 16.29
N GLU A 159 6.19 -0.76 17.12
CA GLU A 159 6.51 -2.16 16.83
C GLU A 159 5.27 -3.01 17.12
N VAL A 160 4.74 -3.68 16.09
CA VAL A 160 3.51 -4.49 16.16
C VAL A 160 3.78 -5.99 16.17
N GLU A 161 4.95 -6.37 15.69
CA GLU A 161 5.51 -7.72 15.76
C GLU A 161 7.03 -7.57 15.79
N ARG A 162 7.75 -8.61 16.21
CA ARG A 162 9.21 -8.63 16.28
C ARG A 162 9.83 -8.17 14.95
N GLY A 163 10.41 -6.97 14.93
CA GLY A 163 11.04 -6.37 13.76
C GLY A 163 10.09 -5.78 12.71
N VAL A 164 8.79 -5.70 13.00
CA VAL A 164 7.78 -5.08 12.14
C VAL A 164 7.31 -3.78 12.75
N MET A 165 7.66 -2.67 12.12
CA MET A 165 7.23 -1.32 12.51
C MET A 165 6.00 -0.91 11.71
N GLY A 166 4.97 -0.43 12.41
CA GLY A 166 3.77 0.15 11.83
C GLY A 166 3.72 1.65 12.06
N GLN A 167 3.53 2.43 11.00
CA GLN A 167 3.30 3.87 11.11
C GLN A 167 1.93 4.15 11.72
N VAL A 168 1.87 4.97 12.76
CA VAL A 168 0.61 5.31 13.46
C VAL A 168 0.23 6.78 13.37
N SER A 169 1.13 7.68 12.96
CA SER A 169 0.84 9.12 12.89
C SER A 169 0.90 9.70 11.48
N LEU A 170 0.20 10.83 11.28
CA LEU A 170 0.35 11.72 10.13
C LEU A 170 0.92 13.06 10.61
N HIS A 171 1.74 13.71 9.79
CA HIS A 171 2.29 15.03 10.15
C HIS A 171 1.51 16.16 9.47
N GLY A 172 1.51 17.37 10.06
CA GLY A 172 0.66 18.46 9.57
C GLY A 172 0.95 18.91 8.14
N ARG A 173 2.15 18.66 7.59
CA ARG A 173 2.46 18.93 6.17
C ARG A 173 1.87 17.93 5.16
N GLU A 174 1.51 16.73 5.58
CA GLU A 174 0.79 15.76 4.73
C GLU A 174 -0.66 16.17 4.62
N VAL A 175 -1.25 16.59 5.74
CA VAL A 175 -2.64 17.03 5.81
C VAL A 175 -2.80 18.43 5.18
N PHE A 176 -1.86 19.34 5.44
CA PHE A 176 -1.87 20.73 4.97
C PHE A 176 -0.60 21.05 4.15
N PRO A 177 -0.55 20.64 2.87
CA PRO A 177 0.58 20.92 2.00
C PRO A 177 0.69 22.41 1.66
N ILE A 178 1.91 22.95 1.61
CA ILE A 178 2.15 24.36 1.23
C ILE A 178 1.87 24.58 -0.27
N ARG A 179 2.13 23.55 -1.07
CA ARG A 179 1.86 23.52 -2.50
C ARG A 179 1.19 22.20 -2.80
N TYR A 180 -0.04 22.26 -3.32
CA TYR A 180 -0.69 21.08 -3.84
C TYR A 180 -0.06 20.74 -5.19
N GLN A 181 0.68 19.65 -5.25
CA GLN A 181 1.25 19.13 -6.49
C GLN A 181 0.55 17.82 -6.83
N GLN A 182 -0.35 17.83 -7.79
CA GLN A 182 -1.07 16.62 -8.19
C GLN A 182 -0.24 15.85 -9.21
N TYR A 183 0.17 14.63 -8.85
CA TYR A 183 0.81 13.72 -9.79
C TYR A 183 -0.25 12.99 -10.59
N THR A 184 -0.19 13.14 -11.91
CA THR A 184 -1.10 12.48 -12.86
C THR A 184 -0.30 11.67 -13.85
N LEU A 185 -0.65 10.40 -14.03
CA LEU A 185 -0.17 9.56 -15.12
C LEU A 185 -1.28 9.42 -16.16
N ALA A 186 -0.93 9.57 -17.43
CA ALA A 186 -1.85 9.39 -18.55
C ALA A 186 -1.27 8.34 -19.50
N SER A 187 -2.12 7.43 -19.96
CA SER A 187 -1.75 6.45 -20.98
C SER A 187 -1.55 7.08 -22.35
N TYR A 188 -0.96 6.30 -23.25
CA TYR A 188 -1.07 6.56 -24.68
C TYR A 188 -2.53 6.67 -25.11
N GLU A 189 -2.75 7.47 -26.16
CA GLU A 189 -4.06 7.60 -26.80
C GLU A 189 -4.40 6.28 -27.52
N ALA A 190 -5.45 5.61 -27.06
CA ALA A 190 -6.00 4.41 -27.67
C ALA A 190 -7.28 4.75 -28.46
N PRO A 191 -7.65 3.98 -29.50
CA PRO A 191 -8.92 4.16 -30.20
C PRO A 191 -10.13 3.94 -29.27
N LEU A 192 -11.28 4.56 -29.57
CA LEU A 192 -12.53 4.32 -28.82
C LEU A 192 -12.98 2.86 -28.83
N SER A 193 -12.58 2.07 -29.83
CA SER A 193 -12.85 0.63 -29.94
C SER A 193 -11.83 -0.25 -29.21
N PHE A 194 -10.95 0.33 -28.40
CA PHE A 194 -9.92 -0.41 -27.70
C PHE A 194 -10.51 -1.46 -26.74
N SER A 195 -9.93 -2.65 -26.78
CA SER A 195 -10.26 -3.76 -25.89
C SER A 195 -8.97 -4.51 -25.53
N TRP A 196 -8.71 -4.68 -24.24
CA TRP A 196 -7.53 -5.37 -23.72
C TRP A 196 -7.82 -6.85 -23.49
N THR A 197 -7.17 -7.73 -24.24
CA THR A 197 -7.32 -9.20 -24.18
C THR A 197 -6.09 -9.88 -23.58
N GLY A 198 -5.44 -9.24 -22.61
CA GLY A 198 -4.24 -9.79 -21.97
C GLY A 198 -4.54 -10.90 -20.97
N ARG A 199 -3.48 -11.60 -20.53
CA ARG A 199 -3.56 -12.61 -19.47
C ARG A 199 -3.74 -11.94 -18.11
N SER A 200 -4.07 -12.72 -17.08
CA SER A 200 -4.23 -12.20 -15.72
C SER A 200 -2.96 -11.51 -15.22
N GLU A 201 -3.10 -10.27 -14.76
CA GLU A 201 -1.98 -9.42 -14.36
C GLU A 201 -2.19 -8.79 -12.99
N ILE A 202 -1.09 -8.57 -12.28
CA ILE A 202 -1.07 -7.78 -11.06
C ILE A 202 -0.51 -6.40 -11.40
N LEU A 203 -1.32 -5.37 -11.18
CA LEU A 203 -0.93 -3.97 -11.27
C LEU A 203 -0.64 -3.44 -9.87
N GLN A 204 0.60 -3.06 -9.61
CA GLN A 204 0.98 -2.35 -8.39
C GLN A 204 1.02 -0.84 -8.66
N ILE A 205 0.29 -0.10 -7.85
CA ILE A 205 0.26 1.36 -7.83
C ILE A 205 0.91 1.80 -6.53
N ARG A 206 1.90 2.68 -6.63
CA ARG A 206 2.60 3.26 -5.47
C ARG A 206 2.49 4.77 -5.49
N VAL A 207 2.09 5.33 -4.36
CA VAL A 207 1.99 6.77 -4.11
C VAL A 207 2.81 7.06 -2.85
N GLY A 208 3.93 7.78 -3.00
CA GLY A 208 4.90 7.95 -1.91
C GLY A 208 5.41 6.59 -1.41
N ASP A 209 5.20 6.28 -0.14
CA ASP A 209 5.57 4.98 0.46
C ASP A 209 4.42 3.96 0.52
N ARG A 210 3.23 4.37 0.08
CA ARG A 210 2.04 3.51 0.10
C ARG A 210 1.94 2.73 -1.21
N THR A 211 1.63 1.45 -1.10
CA THR A 211 1.45 0.57 -2.26
C THR A 211 0.10 -0.12 -2.19
N ALA A 212 -0.62 -0.16 -3.30
CA ALA A 212 -1.80 -0.99 -3.47
C ALA A 212 -1.66 -1.82 -4.74
N LYS A 213 -2.19 -3.04 -4.72
CA LYS A 213 -2.14 -3.96 -5.85
C LYS A 213 -3.55 -4.25 -6.33
N VAL A 214 -3.70 -4.37 -7.64
CA VAL A 214 -4.93 -4.77 -8.32
C VAL A 214 -4.65 -6.04 -9.08
N LEU A 215 -5.47 -7.05 -8.86
CA LEU A 215 -5.54 -8.18 -9.78
C LEU A 215 -6.50 -7.82 -10.91
N ILE A 216 -5.99 -7.82 -12.14
CA ILE A 216 -6.78 -7.69 -13.36
C ILE A 216 -6.90 -9.12 -13.91
N PRO A 217 -8.03 -9.80 -13.68
CA PRO A 217 -8.21 -11.15 -14.18
C PRO A 217 -8.37 -11.13 -15.70
N GLU A 218 -7.99 -12.22 -16.34
CA GLU A 218 -8.36 -12.48 -17.73
C GLU A 218 -9.87 -12.72 -17.84
N LYS A 219 -10.49 -12.21 -18.90
CA LYS A 219 -11.91 -12.39 -19.19
C LYS A 219 -12.06 -13.21 -20.47
N TRP A 220 -12.77 -14.33 -20.37
CA TRP A 220 -13.04 -15.26 -21.46
C TRP A 220 -14.46 -15.84 -21.29
N SER A 221 -14.98 -16.46 -22.33
CA SER A 221 -16.36 -16.95 -22.38
C SER A 221 -16.46 -18.19 -23.25
N ASP A 222 -16.79 -19.31 -22.63
CA ASP A 222 -16.96 -20.65 -23.22
C ASP A 222 -18.29 -20.80 -24.00
N ASP A 223 -19.15 -19.78 -23.96
CA ASP A 223 -20.45 -19.79 -24.63
C ASP A 223 -20.33 -19.48 -26.15
N ASP A 224 -21.06 -20.23 -26.98
CA ASP A 224 -21.27 -19.95 -28.41
C ASP A 224 -21.91 -18.56 -28.60
N LYS A 225 -21.08 -17.58 -29.00
CA LYS A 225 -21.48 -16.17 -29.16
C LYS A 225 -21.82 -15.77 -30.59
N ASP A 226 -21.34 -16.50 -31.58
CA ASP A 226 -21.54 -16.17 -32.99
C ASP A 226 -22.59 -17.07 -33.68
N GLY A 227 -23.14 -18.04 -32.94
CA GLY A 227 -24.14 -18.99 -33.41
C GLY A 227 -23.58 -20.06 -34.32
N VAL A 228 -22.26 -20.22 -34.35
CA VAL A 228 -21.53 -21.21 -35.13
C VAL A 228 -20.86 -22.15 -34.14
N GLN A 229 -21.43 -23.34 -33.97
CA GLN A 229 -20.88 -24.34 -33.05
C GLN A 229 -19.46 -24.77 -33.44
N GLU A 230 -18.48 -24.31 -32.67
CA GLU A 230 -17.07 -24.66 -32.79
C GLU A 230 -16.70 -25.78 -31.80
N PRO A 231 -15.68 -26.61 -32.08
CA PRO A 231 -15.20 -27.62 -31.13
C PRO A 231 -14.60 -27.05 -29.83
N SER A 232 -14.35 -25.74 -29.79
CA SER A 232 -13.93 -24.99 -28.61
C SER A 232 -15.09 -24.69 -27.67
N ASP A 233 -16.32 -24.53 -28.18
CA ASP A 233 -17.45 -24.10 -27.34
C ASP A 233 -17.90 -25.17 -26.33
N GLU A 234 -18.32 -24.71 -25.15
CA GLU A 234 -18.81 -25.53 -24.03
C GLU A 234 -17.82 -26.63 -23.57
N ASN A 235 -16.52 -26.46 -23.86
CA ASN A 235 -15.50 -27.45 -23.53
C ASN A 235 -14.85 -27.18 -22.15
N ASN A 236 -15.18 -26.05 -21.52
CA ASN A 236 -14.69 -25.64 -20.20
C ASN A 236 -13.16 -25.46 -20.15
N PHE A 237 -12.53 -25.26 -21.32
CA PHE A 237 -11.13 -24.90 -21.50
C PHE A 237 -11.03 -23.50 -22.09
N ARG A 238 -9.87 -22.88 -21.86
CA ARG A 238 -9.57 -21.55 -22.37
C ARG A 238 -9.05 -21.64 -23.80
N ASP A 239 -9.83 -21.16 -24.78
CA ASP A 239 -9.43 -21.13 -26.18
C ASP A 239 -9.15 -19.69 -26.72
N PRO A 240 -8.22 -19.51 -27.69
CA PRO A 240 -7.86 -18.17 -28.21
C PRO A 240 -9.01 -17.37 -28.85
N GLY A 241 -10.08 -18.04 -29.32
CA GLY A 241 -11.25 -17.42 -29.93
C GLY A 241 -12.27 -16.86 -28.92
N GLU A 242 -12.17 -17.27 -27.66
CA GLU A 242 -13.16 -17.01 -26.61
C GLU A 242 -12.78 -15.85 -25.68
N LEU A 243 -11.65 -15.20 -25.96
CA LEU A 243 -11.14 -14.09 -25.17
C LEU A 243 -12.06 -12.86 -25.30
N VAL A 244 -12.56 -12.39 -24.17
CA VAL A 244 -13.38 -11.19 -24.09
C VAL A 244 -12.52 -10.08 -23.48
N GLY A 245 -12.12 -9.11 -24.29
CA GLY A 245 -11.28 -8.04 -23.76
C GLY A 245 -12.03 -7.05 -22.86
N TYR A 246 -11.27 -6.30 -22.08
CA TYR A 246 -11.77 -5.20 -21.26
C TYR A 246 -11.69 -3.87 -22.01
N SER A 247 -12.77 -3.10 -21.97
CA SER A 247 -12.72 -1.68 -22.34
C SER A 247 -11.93 -0.85 -21.32
N LEU A 248 -11.44 0.33 -21.71
CA LEU A 248 -10.75 1.23 -20.75
C LEU A 248 -11.66 1.64 -19.57
N ASP A 249 -12.97 1.78 -19.79
CA ASP A 249 -13.89 2.14 -18.71
C ASP A 249 -14.05 1.00 -17.71
N GLU A 250 -14.17 -0.25 -18.19
CA GLU A 250 -14.21 -1.43 -17.32
C GLU A 250 -12.90 -1.59 -16.55
N LEU A 251 -11.75 -1.35 -17.18
CA LEU A 251 -10.45 -1.36 -16.50
C LEU A 251 -10.37 -0.27 -15.43
N ALA A 252 -10.82 0.95 -15.74
CA ALA A 252 -10.84 2.05 -14.76
C ALA A 252 -11.74 1.71 -13.57
N SER A 253 -12.93 1.17 -13.82
CA SER A 253 -13.86 0.72 -12.77
C SER A 253 -13.24 -0.38 -11.91
N LEU A 254 -12.65 -1.40 -12.55
CA LEU A 254 -12.01 -2.52 -11.87
C LEU A 254 -10.82 -2.08 -11.01
N ILE A 255 -10.02 -1.12 -11.48
CA ILE A 255 -8.91 -0.57 -10.71
C ILE A 255 -9.44 0.24 -9.51
N ASN A 256 -10.46 1.07 -9.70
CA ASN A 256 -11.04 1.87 -8.62
C ASN A 256 -11.75 1.04 -7.55
N GLU A 257 -12.41 -0.06 -7.94
CA GLU A 257 -13.19 -0.92 -7.05
C GLU A 257 -12.38 -2.08 -6.46
N SER A 258 -11.10 -2.22 -6.83
CA SER A 258 -10.27 -3.33 -6.35
C SER A 258 -10.04 -3.23 -4.85
N LEU A 259 -10.50 -4.24 -4.11
CA LEU A 259 -10.26 -4.42 -2.68
C LEU A 259 -9.42 -5.67 -2.37
N ALA A 260 -9.21 -6.55 -3.37
CA ALA A 260 -8.67 -7.89 -3.17
C ALA A 260 -7.20 -7.91 -2.70
N MET A 261 -6.40 -6.92 -3.13
CA MET A 261 -4.96 -6.84 -2.82
C MET A 261 -4.54 -5.44 -2.36
N GLY A 262 -5.49 -4.68 -1.81
CA GLY A 262 -5.33 -3.30 -1.35
C GLY A 262 -6.39 -2.38 -1.97
N ASP A 263 -6.81 -1.38 -1.20
CA ASP A 263 -7.80 -0.40 -1.64
C ASP A 263 -7.11 0.71 -2.45
N VAL A 264 -7.16 0.56 -3.78
CA VAL A 264 -6.54 1.51 -4.71
C VAL A 264 -7.27 2.85 -4.73
N GLY A 265 -8.59 2.84 -4.56
CA GLY A 265 -9.42 4.05 -4.54
C GLY A 265 -9.02 5.02 -3.43
N LYS A 266 -8.36 4.55 -2.36
CA LYS A 266 -7.78 5.42 -1.33
C LYS A 266 -6.51 6.15 -1.76
N LEU A 267 -5.78 5.64 -2.75
CA LEU A 267 -4.50 6.22 -3.19
C LEU A 267 -4.66 7.05 -4.45
N VAL A 268 -5.46 6.57 -5.41
CA VAL A 268 -5.62 7.18 -6.72
C VAL A 268 -7.06 7.09 -7.21
N SER A 269 -7.44 8.05 -8.05
CA SER A 269 -8.62 7.92 -8.91
C SER A 269 -8.20 7.63 -10.35
N VAL A 270 -8.79 6.59 -10.93
CA VAL A 270 -8.61 6.24 -12.33
C VAL A 270 -9.85 6.65 -13.13
N SER A 271 -9.64 7.37 -14.23
CA SER A 271 -10.69 7.86 -15.10
C SER A 271 -10.29 7.73 -16.56
N VAL A 272 -11.27 7.62 -17.46
CA VAL A 272 -11.02 7.62 -18.91
C VAL A 272 -11.37 8.99 -19.47
N GLU A 273 -10.40 9.65 -20.10
CA GLU A 273 -10.64 10.86 -20.87
C GLU A 273 -10.89 10.47 -22.33
N LYS A 274 -12.04 10.88 -22.87
CA LYS A 274 -12.47 10.57 -24.23
C LYS A 274 -12.52 11.84 -25.07
N ASP A 275 -11.90 11.79 -26.24
CA ASP A 275 -11.99 12.81 -27.26
C ASP A 275 -12.77 12.23 -28.45
N TYR A 276 -14.05 12.59 -28.52
CA TYR A 276 -14.97 12.10 -29.55
C TYR A 276 -14.67 12.69 -30.93
N ASP A 277 -14.04 13.86 -31.00
CA ASP A 277 -13.72 14.52 -32.26
C ASP A 277 -12.54 13.81 -32.95
N ARG A 278 -11.57 13.34 -32.15
CA ARG A 278 -10.41 12.57 -32.62
C ARG A 278 -10.63 11.06 -32.62
N GLY A 279 -11.71 10.58 -32.00
CA GLY A 279 -12.01 9.15 -31.88
C GLY A 279 -11.03 8.38 -30.97
N VAL A 280 -10.43 9.07 -30.00
CA VAL A 280 -9.42 8.52 -29.09
C VAL A 280 -9.86 8.60 -27.63
N GLN A 281 -9.25 7.77 -26.80
CA GLN A 281 -9.42 7.72 -25.36
C GLN A 281 -8.09 7.44 -24.66
N ARG A 282 -7.95 7.88 -23.42
CA ARG A 282 -6.79 7.59 -22.58
C ARG A 282 -7.18 7.34 -21.14
N LEU A 283 -6.46 6.43 -20.48
CA LEU A 283 -6.57 6.17 -19.06
C LEU A 283 -5.77 7.24 -18.30
N VAL A 284 -6.38 7.87 -17.32
CA VAL A 284 -5.77 8.92 -16.50
C VAL A 284 -5.88 8.53 -15.04
N ILE A 285 -4.73 8.42 -14.39
CA ILE A 285 -4.57 8.02 -12.99
C ILE A 285 -4.07 9.23 -12.23
N LYS A 286 -4.86 9.69 -11.26
CA LYS A 286 -4.57 10.88 -10.45
C LYS A 286 -4.32 10.48 -9.01
N GLY A 287 -3.14 10.81 -8.49
CA GLY A 287 -2.83 10.67 -7.07
C GLY A 287 -3.72 11.58 -6.22
N HIS A 288 -4.18 11.06 -5.08
CA HIS A 288 -4.92 11.86 -4.10
C HIS A 288 -3.98 12.69 -3.22
N THR A 289 -2.77 12.18 -2.98
CA THR A 289 -1.74 12.90 -2.22
C THR A 289 -0.83 13.69 -3.15
N GLY A 290 -0.13 14.67 -2.58
CA GLY A 290 0.88 15.45 -3.28
C GLY A 290 2.20 14.71 -3.48
N GLU A 291 2.20 13.38 -3.51
CA GLU A 291 3.38 12.53 -3.53
C GLU A 291 3.58 11.87 -4.90
N PRO A 292 4.83 11.50 -5.25
CA PRO A 292 5.12 10.85 -6.53
C PRO A 292 4.30 9.58 -6.75
N LEU A 293 3.71 9.47 -7.94
CA LEU A 293 2.94 8.32 -8.41
C LEU A 293 3.82 7.42 -9.28
N SER A 294 3.78 6.12 -9.03
CA SER A 294 4.48 5.10 -9.81
C SER A 294 3.60 3.87 -10.02
N ILE A 295 3.75 3.22 -11.17
CA ILE A 295 2.97 2.07 -11.60
C ILE A 295 3.91 1.01 -12.14
N THR A 296 3.70 -0.23 -11.71
CA THR A 296 4.46 -1.41 -12.16
C THR A 296 3.47 -2.55 -12.37
N SER A 297 3.59 -3.32 -13.45
CA SER A 297 2.75 -4.52 -13.64
C SER A 297 3.58 -5.78 -13.84
N TRP A 298 3.05 -6.94 -13.48
CA TRP A 298 3.65 -8.24 -13.79
C TRP A 298 2.56 -9.30 -13.94
N PRO A 299 2.82 -10.41 -14.67
CA PRO A 299 1.88 -11.54 -14.73
C PRO A 299 1.50 -12.03 -13.35
N SER A 300 0.23 -12.34 -13.14
CA SER A 300 -0.10 -13.23 -12.03
C SER A 300 0.54 -14.60 -12.33
N PRO A 301 1.25 -15.23 -11.37
CA PRO A 301 1.67 -16.61 -11.56
C PRO A 301 0.43 -17.48 -11.77
N ASP A 302 0.44 -18.28 -12.83
CA ASP A 302 -0.58 -19.30 -13.08
C ASP A 302 -0.61 -20.23 -11.84
N PHE A 303 -1.77 -20.39 -11.21
CA PHE A 303 -1.95 -21.45 -10.22
C PHE A 303 -1.77 -22.79 -10.95
N GLU A 304 -0.72 -23.51 -10.53
CA GLU A 304 -0.21 -24.83 -10.96
C GLU A 304 -0.94 -25.58 -12.09
N PRO A 305 -0.23 -26.02 -13.15
CA PRO A 305 -0.74 -27.15 -13.92
C PRO A 305 -0.79 -28.40 -13.03
N LEU A 306 -1.81 -29.23 -13.25
CA LEU A 306 -1.92 -30.60 -12.71
C LEU A 306 -0.57 -31.34 -12.75
N PRO A 307 -0.31 -32.29 -11.82
CA PRO A 307 0.97 -32.95 -11.73
C PRO A 307 1.26 -33.70 -13.03
N SER A 308 2.19 -33.18 -13.83
CA SER A 308 2.74 -33.87 -14.99
C SER A 308 4.22 -34.12 -14.78
N ASP A 309 4.61 -35.32 -15.18
CA ASP A 309 5.88 -36.00 -14.95
C ASP A 309 7.12 -35.09 -15.01
N GLY A 310 7.96 -35.16 -13.99
CA GLY A 310 9.05 -34.21 -13.68
C GLY A 310 10.23 -34.17 -14.67
N THR A 311 9.98 -33.93 -15.95
CA THR A 311 11.02 -33.84 -16.99
C THR A 311 10.91 -32.61 -17.90
N THR A 312 9.90 -31.75 -17.74
CA THR A 312 9.79 -30.49 -18.48
C THR A 312 10.02 -29.32 -17.53
N GLY A 313 11.14 -28.61 -17.72
CA GLY A 313 11.31 -27.29 -17.13
C GLY A 313 10.14 -26.42 -17.57
N GLN A 314 9.44 -25.82 -16.61
CA GLN A 314 8.32 -24.92 -16.89
C GLN A 314 8.86 -23.75 -17.75
N PRO A 315 8.34 -23.53 -18.96
CA PRO A 315 8.50 -22.25 -19.60
C PRO A 315 7.59 -21.28 -18.84
N THR A 316 8.13 -20.60 -17.84
CA THR A 316 7.52 -19.37 -17.34
C THR A 316 7.60 -18.35 -18.48
N ASP A 317 6.54 -18.27 -19.27
CA ASP A 317 6.46 -17.31 -20.36
C ASP A 317 6.28 -15.89 -19.81
N HIS A 318 7.39 -15.17 -19.67
CA HIS A 318 7.42 -13.75 -19.30
C HIS A 318 7.28 -12.83 -20.53
N SER A 319 7.02 -13.37 -21.73
CA SER A 319 7.02 -12.64 -23.01
C SER A 319 5.67 -12.05 -23.41
N HIS A 320 4.82 -11.66 -22.44
CA HIS A 320 3.63 -10.86 -22.72
C HIS A 320 3.88 -9.39 -22.33
N ILE A 321 3.37 -8.47 -23.15
CA ILE A 321 3.39 -7.04 -22.84
C ILE A 321 2.31 -6.79 -21.79
N GLY A 322 2.74 -6.42 -20.58
CA GLY A 322 1.84 -6.12 -19.49
C GLY A 322 0.89 -4.95 -19.81
N LEU A 323 -0.31 -4.87 -19.21
CA LEU A 323 -1.26 -3.78 -19.40
C LEU A 323 -0.61 -2.39 -19.20
N ALA A 324 0.17 -2.21 -18.14
CA ALA A 324 0.83 -0.94 -17.85
C ALA A 324 1.90 -0.59 -18.91
N SER A 325 2.59 -1.61 -19.43
CA SER A 325 3.56 -1.47 -20.52
C SER A 325 2.86 -1.13 -21.84
N TYR A 326 1.76 -1.83 -22.14
CA TYR A 326 0.94 -1.65 -23.34
C TYR A 326 0.36 -0.22 -23.40
N LEU A 327 -0.14 0.27 -22.26
CA LEU A 327 -0.71 1.61 -22.13
C LEU A 327 0.37 2.70 -21.97
N GLY A 328 1.65 2.36 -21.85
CA GLY A 328 2.73 3.33 -21.66
C GLY A 328 2.74 4.06 -20.33
N ILE A 329 2.07 3.50 -19.32
CA ILE A 329 1.94 4.10 -17.98
C ILE A 329 2.90 3.47 -16.97
N GLU A 330 3.63 2.45 -17.37
CA GLU A 330 4.62 1.78 -16.52
C GLU A 330 5.81 2.72 -16.24
N THR A 331 6.10 2.92 -14.95
CA THR A 331 7.17 3.82 -14.50
C THR A 331 8.43 3.06 -14.06
N SER A 332 8.45 1.73 -14.16
CA SER A 332 9.60 0.89 -13.83
C SER A 332 10.31 0.35 -15.07
N LEU A 333 11.64 0.22 -14.99
CA LEU A 333 12.44 -0.48 -15.97
C LEU A 333 12.35 -1.99 -15.75
N LYS A 334 11.94 -2.73 -16.78
CA LYS A 334 12.00 -4.20 -16.81
C LYS A 334 13.23 -4.65 -17.60
N SER A 335 14.03 -5.54 -17.01
CA SER A 335 15.04 -6.27 -17.77
C SER A 335 14.38 -7.48 -18.41
N VAL A 336 14.66 -7.72 -19.70
CA VAL A 336 14.29 -8.97 -20.36
C VAL A 336 15.40 -9.99 -20.09
N GLU A 337 15.03 -11.24 -19.81
CA GLU A 337 15.98 -12.34 -19.67
C GLU A 337 16.53 -12.72 -21.06
N PHE A 338 17.86 -12.71 -21.21
CA PHE A 338 18.50 -13.16 -22.44
C PHE A 338 18.86 -14.65 -22.32
N PRO A 339 18.74 -15.45 -23.40
CA PRO A 339 19.23 -16.81 -23.42
C PRO A 339 20.71 -16.85 -23.01
N MET A 340 21.09 -17.82 -22.17
CA MET A 340 22.51 -18.02 -21.80
C MET A 340 23.37 -18.17 -23.06
N GLY A 341 24.39 -17.31 -23.20
CA GLY A 341 25.36 -17.33 -24.30
C GLY A 341 25.12 -16.32 -25.43
N GLN A 342 24.13 -15.43 -25.31
CA GLN A 342 23.98 -14.32 -26.24
C GLN A 342 24.90 -13.16 -25.84
N ASP A 343 26.00 -12.98 -26.58
CA ASP A 343 26.86 -11.80 -26.45
C ASP A 343 26.17 -10.59 -27.10
N ILE A 344 25.87 -9.59 -26.27
CA ILE A 344 25.42 -8.28 -26.74
C ILE A 344 26.70 -7.47 -27.00
N ASP A 345 27.04 -7.27 -28.27
CA ASP A 345 28.18 -6.45 -28.71
C ASP A 345 27.72 -5.00 -29.02
N PRO A 346 27.85 -4.04 -28.08
CA PRO A 346 27.46 -2.65 -28.29
C PRO A 346 28.42 -1.88 -29.22
N THR A 347 29.49 -2.50 -29.73
CA THR A 347 30.44 -1.83 -30.64
C THR A 347 29.98 -1.82 -32.10
N ASN A 348 29.25 -2.86 -32.55
CA ASN A 348 28.73 -2.94 -33.92
C ASN A 348 27.29 -2.44 -34.07
N SER A 349 26.52 -2.41 -32.98
CA SER A 349 25.15 -1.89 -32.92
C SER A 349 24.96 -1.10 -31.62
N PRO A 350 25.07 0.24 -31.64
CA PRO A 350 24.81 1.06 -30.45
C PRO A 350 23.38 0.82 -29.96
N ILE A 351 23.24 0.53 -28.67
CA ILE A 351 21.95 0.32 -28.04
C ILE A 351 21.41 1.69 -27.65
N TYR A 352 20.19 2.01 -28.10
CA TYR A 352 19.50 3.22 -27.69
C TYR A 352 18.41 2.84 -26.72
N TRP A 353 18.50 3.33 -25.48
CA TRP A 353 17.40 3.31 -24.54
C TRP A 353 16.68 4.64 -24.62
N ARG A 354 15.45 4.62 -25.11
CA ARG A 354 14.55 5.77 -25.04
C ARG A 354 13.71 5.63 -23.79
N LEU A 355 13.98 6.47 -22.80
CA LEU A 355 13.26 6.54 -21.54
C LEU A 355 12.19 7.62 -21.69
N GLU A 356 10.92 7.22 -21.76
CA GLU A 356 9.80 8.16 -21.90
C GLU A 356 9.01 8.29 -20.61
N SER A 357 8.61 9.51 -20.29
CA SER A 357 7.69 9.82 -19.19
C SER A 357 6.74 10.91 -19.66
N GLY A 358 5.50 10.52 -19.97
CA GLY A 358 4.51 11.40 -20.60
C GLY A 358 5.00 11.93 -21.95
N GLY A 359 5.03 13.25 -22.13
CA GLY A 359 5.55 13.89 -23.35
C GLY A 359 7.06 14.15 -23.36
N ASN A 360 7.78 13.78 -22.29
CA ASN A 360 9.22 13.97 -22.19
C ASN A 360 9.94 12.65 -22.49
N PHE A 361 11.04 12.71 -23.24
CA PHE A 361 11.88 11.54 -23.50
C PHE A 361 13.36 11.87 -23.29
N ALA A 362 14.10 10.89 -22.81
CA ALA A 362 15.55 10.91 -22.70
C ALA A 362 16.12 9.71 -23.46
N GLU A 363 17.03 9.96 -24.39
CA GLU A 363 17.71 8.91 -25.13
C GLU A 363 19.09 8.66 -24.51
N VAL A 364 19.28 7.47 -23.96
CA VAL A 364 20.57 6.98 -23.47
C VAL A 364 21.15 6.09 -24.56
N ARG A 365 22.20 6.59 -25.22
CA ARG A 365 23.02 5.77 -26.11
C ARG A 365 24.04 5.00 -25.28
N ILE A 366 23.93 3.68 -25.29
CA ILE A 366 24.93 2.77 -24.74
C ILE A 366 25.80 2.34 -25.91
N ASP A 367 26.97 2.94 -26.04
CA ASP A 367 28.04 2.45 -26.90
C ASP A 367 29.14 1.79 -26.06
N GLY A 368 29.85 0.84 -26.68
CA GLY A 368 31.04 0.21 -26.09
C GLY A 368 32.23 1.17 -26.08
N GLY A 369 32.07 2.36 -25.51
CA GLY A 369 33.14 3.34 -25.33
C GLY A 369 34.38 2.73 -24.67
N PRO A 370 35.56 3.35 -24.82
CA PRO A 370 36.80 2.81 -24.23
C PRO A 370 36.61 2.61 -22.73
N ALA A 371 37.17 1.51 -22.20
CA ALA A 371 37.10 1.17 -20.78
C ALA A 371 37.42 2.42 -19.94
N LEU A 372 36.50 2.78 -19.04
CA LEU A 372 36.74 3.82 -18.05
C LEU A 372 37.87 3.32 -17.15
N SER A 373 39.06 3.88 -17.37
CA SER A 373 40.30 3.58 -16.64
C SER A 373 40.22 3.99 -15.19
#